data_AF-A0A1C0SQS0-F1
#
_entry.id   AF-A0A1C0SQS0-F1
#
_cell.length_a   1.000
_cell.length_b   1.000
_cell.length_c   1.000
_cell.angle_alpha   90.00
_cell.angle_beta   90.00
_cell.angle_gamma   90.00
#
_symmetry.space_group_name_H-M   'P 1'
#
loop_
_entity.id
_entity.type
_entity.pdbx_description
1 polymer ?
#
loop_
_entity_poly.entity_id
_entity_poly.type
_entity_poly.pdbx_seq_one_letter_code
_entity_poly.pdbx_strand_id
1 'polypeptide(L)'
;MASNLRLHCNPTNLELVRETSPEDARDWLFQQLGGVPQHIVERFPDPEIVFAPLLDAMTPGDSLWFCRSQKKGPLYGEAGVALVRDGQPILYMRLLNY
;
A
#
# COMPACT_ATOMS: atom_id res chain seq x y z
N MET A 1 15.20 -2.08 14.81
CA MET A 1 15.20 -1.03 13.76
C MET A 1 15.28 -1.71 12.40
N ALA A 2 14.15 -2.20 11.89
CA ALA A 2 14.10 -2.84 10.58
C ALA A 2 13.96 -1.74 9.53
N SER A 3 14.96 -1.61 8.68
CA SER A 3 14.98 -0.74 7.52
C SER A 3 13.76 -1.04 6.65
N ASN A 4 12.76 -0.15 6.67
CA ASN A 4 11.51 -0.24 5.91
C ASN A 4 11.80 -0.04 4.41
N LEU A 5 12.42 -1.02 3.76
CA LEU A 5 12.75 -1.05 2.33
C LEU A 5 11.53 -0.91 1.39
N ARG A 6 10.31 -0.82 1.93
CA ARG A 6 9.04 -0.73 1.20
C ARG A 6 8.38 0.64 1.25
N LEU A 7 8.91 1.58 2.06
CA LEU A 7 8.33 2.91 2.24
C LEU A 7 9.10 3.96 1.43
N HIS A 8 8.39 4.69 0.58
CA HIS A 8 8.92 5.76 -0.24
C HIS A 8 8.27 7.09 0.15
N CYS A 9 9.08 8.10 0.46
CA CYS A 9 8.59 9.45 0.78
C CYS A 9 8.47 10.31 -0.48
N ASN A 10 7.42 11.12 -0.56
CA ASN A 10 7.12 12.05 -1.66
C ASN A 10 7.26 11.43 -3.07
N PRO A 11 6.55 10.32 -3.36
CA PRO A 11 6.62 9.67 -4.65
C PRO A 11 6.02 10.54 -5.77
N THR A 12 6.77 10.73 -6.87
CA THR A 12 6.37 11.60 -7.98
C THR A 12 5.76 10.88 -9.18
N ASN A 13 5.77 9.55 -9.21
CA ASN A 13 5.36 8.76 -10.38
C ASN A 13 4.25 7.74 -10.06
N LEU A 14 3.30 8.13 -9.21
CA LEU A 14 2.17 7.30 -8.83
C LEU A 14 0.87 7.80 -9.45
N GLU A 15 0.10 6.87 -9.97
CA GLU A 15 -1.30 7.08 -10.35
C GLU A 15 -2.18 6.69 -9.17
N LEU A 16 -2.96 7.65 -8.66
CA LEU A 16 -3.97 7.42 -7.63
C LEU A 16 -5.18 6.74 -8.30
N VAL A 17 -5.41 5.47 -7.99
CA VAL A 17 -6.44 4.66 -8.66
C VAL A 17 -7.79 4.78 -7.97
N ARG A 18 -7.80 4.57 -6.64
CA ARG A 18 -8.99 4.67 -5.79
C ARG A 18 -8.60 4.85 -4.34
N GLU A 19 -9.45 5.52 -3.57
CA GLU A 19 -9.35 5.57 -2.11
C GLU A 19 -9.54 4.15 -1.52
N THR A 20 -8.89 3.88 -0.39
CA THR A 20 -8.88 2.56 0.25
C THR A 20 -8.79 2.66 1.76
N SER A 21 -9.14 1.57 2.45
CA SER A 21 -8.78 1.33 3.85
C SER A 21 -7.63 0.31 3.96
N PRO A 22 -7.03 0.13 5.16
CA PRO A 22 -6.09 -0.96 5.44
C PRO A 22 -6.67 -2.35 5.16
N GLU A 23 -7.96 -2.56 5.47
CA GLU A 23 -8.67 -3.82 5.23
C GLU A 23 -8.86 -4.08 3.74
N ASP A 24 -9.35 -3.07 3.00
CA ASP A 24 -9.49 -3.15 1.55
C ASP A 24 -8.14 -3.43 0.86
N ALA A 25 -7.06 -2.83 1.38
CA ALA A 25 -5.69 -3.05 0.92
C ALA A 25 -5.22 -4.49 1.12
N ARG A 26 -5.54 -5.08 2.27
CA ARG A 26 -5.26 -6.49 2.57
C ARG A 26 -6.06 -7.44 1.68
N ASP A 27 -7.35 -7.19 1.52
CA ASP A 27 -8.22 -8.03 0.69
C ASP A 27 -7.78 -8.02 -0.77
N TRP A 28 -7.44 -6.84 -1.30
CA TRP A 28 -6.87 -6.72 -2.64
C TRP A 28 -5.54 -7.50 -2.77
N LEU A 29 -4.65 -7.40 -1.77
CA LEU A 29 -3.38 -8.14 -1.79
C LEU A 29 -3.60 -9.65 -1.84
N PHE A 30 -4.56 -10.17 -1.07
CA PHE A 30 -4.94 -11.57 -1.09
C PHE A 30 -5.54 -12.02 -2.42
N GLN A 31 -6.34 -11.17 -3.07
CA GLN A 31 -6.84 -11.45 -4.41
C GLN A 31 -5.71 -11.51 -5.45
N GLN A 32 -4.72 -10.61 -5.38
CA GLN A 32 -3.58 -10.62 -6.31
C GLN A 32 -2.70 -11.86 -6.17
N LEU A 33 -2.62 -12.45 -4.98
CA LEU A 33 -1.87 -13.68 -4.73
C LEU A 33 -2.61 -14.95 -5.19
N GLY A 34 -3.73 -14.82 -5.91
CA GLY A 34 -4.50 -15.95 -6.43
C GLY A 34 -5.51 -16.53 -5.43
N GLY A 35 -5.83 -15.79 -4.37
CA GLY A 35 -6.65 -16.27 -3.27
C GLY A 35 -5.82 -17.10 -2.31
N VAL A 36 -5.72 -16.65 -1.06
CA VAL A 36 -4.91 -17.32 -0.04
C VAL A 36 -5.83 -18.20 0.82
N PRO A 37 -5.49 -19.47 1.09
CA PRO A 37 -6.28 -20.30 2.00
C PRO A 37 -6.48 -19.62 3.36
N GLN A 38 -7.63 -19.82 4.01
CA GLN A 38 -7.95 -19.20 5.31
C GLN A 38 -6.86 -19.38 6.37
N HIS A 39 -6.23 -20.56 6.42
CA HIS A 39 -5.14 -20.85 7.37
C HIS A 39 -3.86 -20.02 7.14
N ILE A 40 -3.70 -19.39 5.98
CA ILE A 40 -2.61 -18.43 5.70
C ILE A 40 -3.08 -17.00 6.00
N VAL A 41 -4.36 -16.69 5.77
CA VAL A 41 -4.97 -15.40 6.14
C VAL A 41 -4.84 -15.15 7.65
N GLU A 42 -5.03 -16.19 8.46
CA GLU A 42 -4.87 -16.16 9.93
C GLU A 42 -3.41 -15.96 10.39
N ARG A 43 -2.44 -16.31 9.54
CA ARG A 43 -1.01 -16.11 9.82
C ARG A 43 -0.49 -14.77 9.31
N PHE A 44 -1.27 -14.06 8.51
CA PHE A 44 -0.89 -12.74 8.05
C PHE A 44 -1.04 -11.74 9.20
N PRO A 45 -0.03 -10.86 9.41
CA PRO A 45 -0.13 -9.82 10.42
C PRO A 45 -1.36 -8.94 10.16
N ASP A 46 -1.91 -8.41 11.25
CA ASP A 46 -3.03 -7.49 11.21
C ASP A 46 -2.75 -6.35 10.21
N PRO A 47 -3.70 -5.99 9.32
CA PRO A 47 -3.52 -4.88 8.41
C PRO A 47 -3.09 -3.60 9.14
N GLU A 48 -3.60 -3.32 10.33
CA GLU A 48 -3.15 -2.15 11.10
C GLU A 48 -1.66 -2.19 11.42
N ILE A 49 -1.10 -3.37 11.70
CA ILE A 49 0.33 -3.55 11.96
C ILE A 49 1.15 -3.38 10.67
N VAL A 50 0.65 -3.90 9.55
CA VAL A 50 1.31 -3.81 8.25
C VAL A 50 1.35 -2.35 7.76
N PHE A 51 0.23 -1.64 7.94
CA PHE A 51 0.06 -0.26 7.51
C PHE A 51 0.41 0.78 8.58
N ALA A 52 0.87 0.34 9.77
CA ALA A 52 1.23 1.23 10.88
C ALA A 52 2.10 2.43 10.45
N PRO A 53 3.14 2.28 9.60
CA PRO A 53 3.92 3.45 9.13
C PRO A 53 3.11 4.51 8.36
N LEU A 54 2.05 4.13 7.65
CA LEU A 54 1.15 5.07 6.97
C LEU A 54 0.14 5.66 7.94
N LEU A 55 -0.41 4.83 8.84
CA LEU A 55 -1.40 5.24 9.84
C LEU A 55 -0.80 6.19 10.89
N ASP A 56 0.42 5.92 11.36
CA ASP A 56 1.16 6.76 12.30
C ASP A 56 1.47 8.16 11.73
N ALA A 57 1.61 8.25 10.41
CA ALA A 57 1.88 9.49 9.70
C ALA A 57 0.60 10.23 9.26
N MET A 58 -0.56 9.58 9.42
CA MET A 58 -1.85 10.08 8.98
C MET A 58 -2.34 11.20 9.91
N THR A 59 -2.83 12.28 9.32
CA THR A 59 -3.43 13.42 10.02
C THR A 59 -4.87 13.63 9.57
N PRO A 60 -5.70 14.35 10.34
CA PRO A 60 -7.08 14.63 9.93
C PRO A 60 -7.14 15.30 8.55
N GLY A 61 -7.87 14.70 7.62
CA GLY A 61 -7.99 15.17 6.23
C GLY A 61 -7.12 14.39 5.24
N ASP A 62 -6.20 13.56 5.71
CA ASP A 62 -5.48 12.62 4.85
C ASP A 62 -6.36 11.43 4.47
N SER A 63 -6.02 10.79 3.36
CA SER A 63 -6.68 9.58 2.87
C SER A 63 -5.66 8.55 2.39
N LEU A 64 -6.01 7.28 2.47
CA LEU A 64 -5.22 6.20 1.90
C LEU A 64 -5.72 5.89 0.51
N TRP A 65 -4.80 5.69 -0.44
CA TRP A 65 -5.12 5.43 -1.83
C TRP A 65 -4.35 4.23 -2.36
N PHE A 66 -5.05 3.36 -3.08
CA PHE A 66 -4.37 2.44 -3.96
C PHE A 66 -3.67 3.20 -5.08
N CYS A 67 -2.39 2.92 -5.21
CA CYS A 67 -1.53 3.57 -6.17
C CYS A 67 -0.89 2.55 -7.08
N ARG A 68 -0.74 2.93 -8.35
CA ARG A 68 0.03 2.19 -9.33
C ARG A 68 1.20 3.03 -9.80
N SER A 69 2.38 2.44 -9.88
CA SER A 69 3.53 3.11 -10.51
C SER A 69 3.25 3.35 -12.00
N GLN A 70 3.46 4.58 -12.47
CA GLN A 70 3.32 4.94 -13.88
C GLN A 70 4.45 4.39 -14.75
N LYS A 71 5.56 3.96 -14.14
CA LYS A 71 6.67 3.32 -14.84
C LYS A 71 6.31 1.88 -15.20
N LYS A 72 5.67 1.68 -16.35
CA LYS A 72 5.36 0.36 -16.92
C LYS A 72 6.64 -0.32 -17.42
N GLY A 73 7.17 -1.26 -16.65
CA GLY A 73 8.17 -2.24 -17.10
C GLY A 73 7.70 -3.66 -16.78
N PRO A 74 8.32 -4.70 -17.35
CA PRO A 74 7.86 -6.10 -17.24
C PRO A 74 7.80 -6.66 -15.81
N LEU A 75 8.43 -5.99 -14.84
CA LEU A 75 8.41 -6.30 -13.39
C LEU A 75 7.80 -5.16 -12.54
N TYR A 76 7.34 -4.08 -13.16
CA TYR A 76 6.95 -2.84 -12.48
C TYR A 76 5.42 -2.65 -12.46
N GLY A 77 4.71 -3.72 -12.11
CA GLY A 77 3.34 -3.65 -11.61
C GLY A 77 3.30 -3.24 -10.15
N GLU A 78 4.14 -2.29 -9.73
CA GLU A 78 4.22 -1.88 -8.33
C GLU A 78 2.90 -1.24 -7.94
N ALA A 79 2.11 -2.06 -7.24
CA ALA A 79 0.86 -1.68 -6.65
C ALA A 79 1.07 -1.64 -5.14
N GLY A 80 0.58 -0.58 -4.55
CA GLY A 80 0.77 -0.29 -3.14
C GLY A 80 -0.25 0.71 -2.65
N VAL A 81 -0.07 1.13 -1.41
CA VAL A 81 -0.92 2.11 -0.77
C VAL A 81 -0.11 3.37 -0.53
N ALA A 82 -0.64 4.51 -0.93
CA ALA A 82 -0.09 5.80 -0.56
C ALA A 82 -0.97 6.50 0.46
N LEU A 83 -0.32 7.20 1.38
CA LEU A 83 -0.94 8.27 2.15
C LEU A 83 -0.97 9.52 1.29
N VAL A 84 -2.15 10.09 1.11
CA VAL A 84 -2.42 11.26 0.28
C VAL A 84 -2.90 12.40 1.17
N ARG A 85 -2.23 13.55 1.06
CA ARG A 85 -2.57 14.80 1.72
C ARG A 85 -2.81 15.86 0.65
N ASP A 86 -3.96 16.54 0.70
CA ASP A 86 -4.33 17.58 -0.26
C ASP A 86 -4.22 17.11 -1.74
N GLY A 87 -4.56 15.85 -2.01
CA GLY A 87 -4.47 15.24 -3.34
C GLY A 87 -3.05 14.88 -3.81
N GLN A 88 -2.05 15.03 -2.95
CA GLN A 88 -0.66 14.66 -3.24
C GLN A 88 -0.22 13.45 -2.40
N PRO A 89 0.38 12.41 -3.01
CA PRO A 89 0.92 11.29 -2.26
C PRO A 89 2.19 11.72 -1.50
N ILE A 90 2.18 11.59 -0.17
CA ILE A 90 3.27 11.99 0.71
C ILE A 90 4.12 10.80 1.18
N LEU A 91 3.48 9.63 1.32
CA LEU A 91 4.15 8.37 1.65
C LEU A 91 3.56 7.27 0.79
N TYR A 92 4.39 6.34 0.34
CA TYR A 92 3.97 5.19 -0.43
C TYR A 92 4.59 3.92 0.12
N MET A 93 3.73 2.96 0.43
CA MET A 93 4.12 1.62 0.82
C MET A 93 3.86 0.66 -0.33
N ARG A 94 4.93 0.01 -0.80
CA ARG A 94 4.82 -1.04 -1.82
C ARG A 94 4.34 -2.35 -1.20
N LEU A 95 3.30 -2.94 -1.78
CA LEU A 95 2.73 -4.21 -1.30
C LEU A 95 3.26 -5.44 -2.06
N LEU A 96 3.52 -5.29 -3.36
CA LEU A 96 4.05 -6.36 -4.21
C LEU A 96 5.39 -5.95 -4.83
N ASN A 97 6.38 -6.84 -4.72
CA ASN A 97 7.58 -6.84 -5.55
C ASN A 97 7.47 -8.06 -6.46
N TYR A 98 7.42 -7.84 -7.78
CA TYR A 98 7.58 -8.91 -8.77
C TYR A 98 9.07 -9.18 -9.03
#